data_AF-A0A941MX21-F1
#
_entry.id   AF-A0A941MX21-F1
#
_cell.length_a   1.000
_cell.length_b   1.000
_cell.length_c   1.000
_cell.angle_alpha   90.00
_cell.angle_beta   90.00
_cell.angle_gamma   90.00
#
_symmetry.space_group_name_H-M   'P 1'
#
loop_
_entity.id
_entity.type
_entity.pdbx_description
1 polymer ?
#
loop_
_entity_poly.entity_id
_entity_poly.type
_entity_poly.pdbx_seq_one_letter_code
_entity_poly.pdbx_strand_id
1 'polypeptide(L)'
;MADSVSITTPVAGGQVPVIGGSVSVTAHVTTDHVVQSVVAQRVGGTGTTPLNPVGSGNYSNMVPGIPLGAFEIKVTARLTEKGAEVATVTDTQSYTGVNGP
;
A
#
# COMPACT_ATOMS: atom_id res chain seq x y z
N MET A 1 20.39 -6.16 -3.64
CA MET A 1 19.06 -6.80 -3.81
C MET A 1 18.30 -6.01 -4.88
N ALA A 2 17.20 -6.48 -5.47
CA ALA A 2 16.38 -5.60 -6.31
C ALA A 2 15.38 -4.85 -5.42
N ASP A 3 15.30 -3.54 -5.55
CA ASP A 3 14.33 -2.73 -4.79
C ASP A 3 12.90 -3.14 -5.16
N SER A 4 12.06 -3.36 -4.15
CA SER A 4 10.66 -3.74 -4.38
C SER A 4 9.75 -3.29 -3.24
N VAL A 5 8.46 -3.15 -3.59
CA VAL A 5 7.37 -3.02 -2.63
C VAL A 5 6.34 -4.08 -2.97
N SER A 6 5.70 -4.66 -1.96
CA SER A 6 4.66 -5.67 -2.13
C SER A 6 3.56 -5.45 -1.11
N ILE A 7 2.30 -5.47 -1.55
CA ILE A 7 1.15 -5.46 -0.63
C ILE A 7 1.01 -6.87 -0.05
N THR A 8 1.17 -6.99 1.26
CA THR A 8 1.08 -8.26 2.01
C THR A 8 -0.27 -8.43 2.69
N THR A 9 -0.97 -7.34 2.94
CA THR A 9 -2.36 -7.35 3.42
C THR A 9 -3.09 -6.19 2.78
N PRO A 10 -4.28 -6.38 2.20
CA PRO A 10 -4.95 -7.68 2.00
C PRO A 10 -4.22 -8.59 1.00
N VAL A 11 -4.49 -9.90 1.05
CA VAL A 11 -3.92 -10.89 0.13
C VAL A 11 -4.46 -10.65 -1.29
N ALA A 12 -3.56 -10.63 -2.27
CA ALA A 12 -3.85 -10.41 -3.69
C ALA A 12 -5.05 -11.20 -4.20
N GLY A 13 -5.96 -10.55 -4.94
CA GLY A 13 -7.12 -11.21 -5.55
C GLY A 13 -8.17 -11.71 -4.56
N GLY A 14 -7.99 -11.46 -3.26
CA GLY A 14 -8.89 -11.89 -2.21
C GLY A 14 -10.12 -10.99 -2.03
N GLN A 15 -11.08 -11.50 -1.27
CA GLN A 15 -12.13 -10.69 -0.67
C GLN A 15 -11.58 -9.94 0.53
N VAL A 16 -11.95 -8.67 0.65
CA VAL A 16 -11.41 -7.79 1.68
C VAL A 16 -12.55 -7.13 2.45
N PRO A 17 -12.59 -7.24 3.78
CA PRO A 17 -13.60 -6.58 4.58
C PRO A 17 -13.42 -5.06 4.52
N VAL A 18 -14.45 -4.36 4.04
CA VAL A 18 -14.53 -2.91 4.01
C VAL A 18 -15.25 -2.46 5.28
N ILE A 19 -14.51 -1.82 6.19
CA ILE A 19 -15.01 -1.35 7.49
C ILE A 19 -15.16 0.17 7.41
N GLY A 20 -16.39 0.68 7.50
CA GLY A 20 -16.64 2.12 7.42
C GLY A 20 -16.14 2.77 6.12
N GLY A 21 -16.14 2.03 5.00
CA GLY A 21 -15.60 2.50 3.72
C GLY A 21 -14.07 2.51 3.63
N SER A 22 -13.37 1.76 4.49
CA SER A 22 -11.91 1.71 4.55
C SER A 22 -11.38 0.27 4.63
N VAL A 23 -10.14 0.07 4.21
CA VAL A 23 -9.43 -1.23 4.26
C VAL A 23 -8.06 -1.05 4.91
N SER A 24 -7.67 -2.00 5.76
CA SER A 24 -6.30 -2.06 6.30
C SER A 24 -5.33 -2.55 5.22
N VAL A 25 -4.31 -1.74 4.92
CA VAL A 25 -3.26 -2.07 3.96
C VAL A 25 -1.94 -2.19 4.69
N THR A 26 -1.24 -3.30 4.47
CA THR A 26 0.15 -3.51 4.89
C THR A 26 0.99 -3.82 3.67
N ALA A 27 2.12 -3.13 3.55
CA ALA A 27 3.09 -3.34 2.49
C ALA A 27 4.47 -3.63 3.06
N HIS A 28 5.21 -4.52 2.39
CA HIS A 28 6.60 -4.81 2.68
C HIS A 28 7.49 -4.16 1.61
N VAL A 29 8.49 -3.39 2.04
CA VAL A 29 9.51 -2.79 1.19
C VAL A 29 10.83 -3.50 1.43
N THR A 30 11.40 -4.04 0.36
CA THR A 30 12.72 -4.67 0.35
C THR A 30 13.66 -3.78 -0.43
N THR A 31 14.66 -3.21 0.23
CA THR A 31 15.59 -2.24 -0.37
C THR A 31 16.89 -2.15 0.41
N ASP A 32 17.97 -1.78 -0.28
CA ASP A 32 19.25 -1.40 0.33
C ASP A 32 19.33 0.13 0.60
N HIS A 33 18.30 0.89 0.21
CA HIS A 33 18.21 2.36 0.31
C HIS A 33 17.35 2.83 1.49
N VAL A 34 17.35 4.14 1.75
CA VAL A 34 16.49 4.75 2.78
C VAL A 34 15.09 4.97 2.22
N VAL A 35 14.08 4.37 2.84
CA VAL A 35 12.67 4.62 2.51
C VAL A 35 12.26 6.00 3.02
N GLN A 36 12.02 6.95 2.10
CA GLN A 36 11.60 8.30 2.44
C GLN A 36 10.10 8.38 2.74
N SER A 37 9.30 7.66 1.96
CA SER A 37 7.84 7.60 2.16
C SER A 37 7.25 6.36 1.53
N VAL A 38 6.15 5.88 2.11
CA VAL A 38 5.31 4.83 1.53
C VAL A 38 3.88 5.33 1.57
N VAL A 39 3.20 5.29 0.42
CA VAL A 39 1.81 5.72 0.30
C VAL A 39 0.98 4.65 -0.37
N ALA A 40 -0.26 4.49 0.07
CA ALA A 40 -1.27 3.66 -0.56
C ALA A 40 -2.35 4.54 -1.18
N GLN A 41 -2.96 4.08 -2.27
CA GLN A 41 -4.03 4.78 -2.95
C GLN A 41 -4.98 3.77 -3.58
N ARG A 42 -6.29 4.02 -3.48
CA ARG A 42 -7.25 3.34 -4.35
C ARG A 42 -7.10 3.89 -5.78
N VAL A 43 -6.91 3.01 -6.76
CA VAL A 43 -6.83 3.42 -8.18
C VAL A 43 -8.14 4.10 -8.59
N GLY A 44 -8.03 5.26 -9.24
CA GLY A 44 -9.18 6.12 -9.57
C GLY A 44 -9.77 6.92 -8.40
N GLY A 45 -9.20 6.81 -7.19
CA GLY A 45 -9.49 7.69 -6.05
C GLY A 45 -8.66 8.98 -6.07
N THR A 46 -9.12 10.01 -5.36
CA THR A 46 -8.54 11.37 -5.39
C THR A 46 -7.45 11.63 -4.33
N GLY A 47 -7.05 10.64 -3.54
CA GLY A 47 -6.09 10.84 -2.45
C GLY A 47 -5.14 9.67 -2.23
N THR A 48 -3.98 9.99 -1.66
CA THR A 48 -2.99 9.03 -1.16
C THR A 48 -3.02 9.00 0.36
N THR A 49 -2.93 7.81 0.94
CA THR A 49 -2.80 7.58 2.37
C THR A 49 -1.36 7.23 2.71
N PRO A 50 -0.67 7.99 3.58
CA PRO A 50 0.65 7.60 4.06
C PRO A 50 0.57 6.31 4.88
N LEU A 51 1.46 5.36 4.62
CA LEU A 51 1.62 4.15 5.42
C LEU A 51 2.69 4.38 6.49
N ASN A 52 2.41 3.96 7.73
CA ASN A 52 3.32 4.18 8.85
C ASN A 52 4.20 2.94 9.08
N PRO A 53 5.47 3.09 9.44
CA PRO A 53 6.33 1.95 9.75
C PRO A 53 5.81 1.20 10.99
N VAL A 54 5.65 -0.13 10.86
CA VAL A 54 5.16 -1.01 11.94
C VAL A 54 6.13 -2.15 12.28
N GLY A 55 7.26 -2.24 11.58
CA GLY A 55 8.30 -3.24 11.80
C GLY A 55 9.36 -3.17 10.70
N SER A 56 10.36 -4.05 10.75
CA SER A 56 11.45 -4.05 9.76
C SER A 56 10.91 -4.21 8.34
N GLY A 57 11.00 -3.13 7.54
CA GLY A 57 10.52 -3.07 6.15
C GLY A 57 8.99 -3.07 5.97
N ASN A 58 8.20 -3.06 7.05
CA ASN A 58 6.74 -3.15 6.95
C ASN A 58 6.06 -1.82 7.27
N TYR A 59 5.07 -1.45 6.45
CA TYR A 59 4.32 -0.21 6.56
C TYR A 59 2.82 -0.49 6.51
N SER A 60 2.03 0.15 7.38
CA SER A 60 0.60 -0.11 7.47
C SER A 60 -0.23 1.15 7.75
N ASN A 61 -1.44 1.21 7.19
CA ASN A 61 -2.48 2.16 7.54
C ASN A 61 -3.86 1.75 6.97
N MET A 62 -4.93 2.39 7.46
CA MET A 62 -6.26 2.30 6.89
C MET A 62 -6.41 3.22 5.68
N VAL A 63 -6.72 2.63 4.52
CA VAL A 63 -6.97 3.36 3.27
C VAL A 63 -8.49 3.61 3.13
N PRO A 64 -8.94 4.86 3.08
CA PRO A 64 -10.35 5.21 2.99
C PRO A 64 -10.86 5.24 1.54
N GLY A 65 -12.18 5.38 1.40
CA GLY A 65 -12.82 5.54 0.10
C GLY A 65 -12.86 4.25 -0.71
N ILE A 66 -12.89 3.10 -0.04
CA ILE A 66 -12.95 1.77 -0.65
C ILE A 66 -14.42 1.39 -0.88
N PRO A 67 -14.82 1.07 -2.13
CA PRO A 67 -16.16 0.60 -2.42
C PRO A 67 -16.33 -0.89 -2.06
N LEU A 68 -17.58 -1.33 -1.93
CA LEU A 68 -17.91 -2.75 -2.05
C LEU A 68 -17.77 -3.17 -3.54
N GLY A 69 -17.39 -4.41 -3.79
CA GLY A 69 -17.11 -4.92 -5.14
C GLY A 69 -15.67 -4.68 -5.60
N ALA A 70 -15.43 -4.74 -6.91
CA ALA A 70 -14.08 -4.70 -7.46
C ALA A 70 -13.40 -3.32 -7.28
N PHE A 71 -12.15 -3.31 -6.82
CA PHE A 71 -11.29 -2.13 -6.77
C PHE A 71 -9.82 -2.54 -6.85
N GLU A 72 -8.93 -1.57 -6.98
CA GLU A 72 -7.48 -1.79 -6.95
C GLU A 72 -6.83 -0.86 -5.92
N ILE A 73 -5.79 -1.36 -5.26
CA ILE A 73 -4.92 -0.56 -4.39
C ILE A 73 -3.54 -0.55 -5.01
N LYS A 74 -3.00 0.66 -5.13
CA LYS A 74 -1.62 0.93 -5.51
C LYS A 74 -0.84 1.36 -4.28
N VAL A 75 0.29 0.73 -4.01
CA VAL A 75 1.27 1.20 -3.03
C VAL A 75 2.51 1.67 -3.75
N THR A 76 3.02 2.82 -3.35
CA THR A 76 4.24 3.42 -3.91
C THR A 76 5.21 3.73 -2.78
N ALA A 77 6.46 3.28 -2.91
CA ALA A 77 7.54 3.63 -2.00
C ALA A 77 8.57 4.50 -2.73
N ARG A 78 8.95 5.63 -2.12
CA ARG A 78 10.04 6.50 -2.57
C ARG A 78 11.31 6.20 -1.79
N LEU A 79 12.37 5.90 -2.51
CA LEU A 79 13.66 5.49 -1.97
C LEU A 79 14.67 6.59 -2.21
N THR A 80 15.50 6.84 -1.20
CA THR A 80 16.53 7.88 -1.23
C THR A 80 17.90 7.32 -0.87
N GLU A 81 18.93 7.90 -1.47
CA GLU A 81 20.32 7.71 -1.08
C GLU A 81 20.94 9.09 -0.83
N LYS A 82 21.57 9.30 0.33
CA LYS A 82 22.20 10.58 0.71
C LYS A 82 21.27 11.81 0.54
N GLY A 83 19.96 11.61 0.72
CA GLY A 83 18.95 12.67 0.62
C GLY A 83 18.38 12.94 -0.78
N ALA A 84 18.86 12.25 -1.83
CA ALA A 84 18.30 12.33 -3.19
C ALA A 84 17.40 11.13 -3.49
N GLU A 85 16.27 11.33 -4.18
CA GLU A 85 15.44 10.21 -4.66
C GLU A 85 16.22 9.42 -5.71
N VAL A 86 16.35 8.11 -5.49
CA VAL A 86 17.08 7.20 -6.39
C VAL A 86 16.16 6.20 -7.08
N ALA A 87 15.01 5.90 -6.47
CA ALA A 87 14.04 4.98 -7.04
C ALA A 87 12.64 5.26 -6.49
N THR A 88 11.65 4.99 -7.33
CA THR A 88 10.25 4.88 -6.94
C THR A 88 9.76 3.50 -7.37
N VAL A 89 9.38 2.68 -6.40
CA VAL A 89 8.83 1.33 -6.65
C VAL A 89 7.34 1.32 -6.36
N THR A 90 6.59 0.56 -7.13
CA THR A 90 5.13 0.51 -7.05
C THR A 90 4.64 -0.94 -7.15
N ASP A 91 3.64 -1.27 -6.35
CA ASP A 91 2.83 -2.48 -6.47
C ASP A 91 1.36 -2.08 -6.63
N THR A 92 0.63 -2.75 -7.52
CA THR A 92 -0.80 -2.51 -7.73
C THR A 92 -1.52 -3.84 -7.79
N GLN A 93 -2.52 -4.01 -6.93
CA GLN A 93 -3.26 -5.26 -6.80
C GLN A 93 -4.76 -5.01 -6.81
N SER A 94 -5.48 -5.95 -7.40
CA SER A 94 -6.94 -5.95 -7.48
C SER A 94 -7.54 -6.76 -6.33
N TYR A 95 -8.68 -6.29 -5.83
CA TYR A 95 -9.40 -6.85 -4.69
C TYR A 95 -10.91 -6.77 -4.90
N THR A 96 -11.66 -7.56 -4.13
CA THR A 96 -13.11 -7.44 -4.04
C THR A 96 -13.54 -7.06 -2.62
N GLY A 97 -14.10 -5.87 -2.46
CA GLY A 97 -14.62 -5.38 -1.20
C GLY A 97 -15.90 -6.11 -0.79
N VAL A 98 -15.91 -6.66 0.41
CA VAL A 98 -17.09 -7.26 1.04
C VAL A 98 -17.42 -6.50 2.32
N ASN A 99 -18.66 -6.58 2.79
CA ASN A 99 -19.01 -5.96 4.07
C ASN A 99 -18.13 -6.53 5.18
N GLY A 100 -17.46 -5.64 5.94
CA GLY A 100 -16.82 -6.03 7.19
C GLY A 100 -17.86 -6.48 8.23
N PRO A 101 -17.48 -7.36 9.16
CA PRO A 101 -18.32 -7.70 10.31
C PRO A 101 -18.59 -6.48 11.21
#